data_AF-A0A9X4P818-F1
#
_entry.id   AF-A0A9X4P818-F1
#
_cell.length_a   1.000
_cell.length_b   1.000
_cell.length_c   1.000
_cell.angle_alpha   90.00
_cell.angle_beta   90.00
_cell.angle_gamma   90.00
#
_symmetry.space_group_name_H-M   'P 1'
#
loop_
_entity.id
_entity.type
_entity.pdbx_description
1 polymer ?
#
loop_
_entity_poly.entity_id
_entity_poly.type
_entity_poly.pdbx_seq_one_letter_code
_entity_poly.pdbx_strand_id
1 'polypeptide(L)'
;MRNKKMMNIKGVLANSSLSQIMQRGLFLSQLNQQLQSLLPVQFRYQFRIANIQSNQLCLEAKNASVRQALLFKQPALLALIQQQSPHINQLVIRINPEL
;
A
#
# COMPACT_ATOMS: atom_id res chain seq x y z
N MET A 1 14.98 34.79 34.30
CA MET A 1 15.25 33.37 33.98
C MET A 1 14.01 32.74 33.36
N ARG A 2 14.12 32.08 32.19
CA ARG A 2 13.80 30.66 31.96
C ARG A 2 13.59 30.39 30.47
N ASN A 3 14.62 29.78 29.87
CA ASN A 3 14.67 29.30 28.50
C ASN A 3 13.45 28.45 28.11
N LYS A 4 12.61 28.91 27.16
CA LYS A 4 11.75 28.03 26.37
C LYS A 4 12.54 27.55 25.15
N LYS A 5 13.41 26.59 25.47
CA LYS A 5 14.07 25.59 24.62
C LYS A 5 13.42 25.54 23.22
N MET A 6 14.21 25.86 22.19
CA MET A 6 13.87 25.59 20.79
C MET A 6 13.31 24.17 20.71
N MET A 7 12.00 24.03 20.48
CA MET A 7 11.39 22.72 20.24
C MET A 7 12.06 22.20 18.99
N ASN A 8 12.90 21.18 19.18
CA ASN A 8 13.66 20.53 18.13
C ASN A 8 12.67 20.09 17.05
N ILE A 9 12.58 20.87 15.96
CA ILE A 9 11.59 20.71 14.89
C ILE A 9 11.63 19.28 14.35
N LYS A 10 12.82 18.65 14.38
CA LYS A 10 13.04 17.25 14.02
C LYS A 10 12.28 16.25 14.91
N GLY A 11 12.15 16.52 16.21
CA GLY A 11 11.45 15.64 17.16
C GLY A 11 9.93 15.79 17.13
N VAL A 12 9.42 16.99 16.82
CA VAL A 12 7.98 17.21 16.61
C VAL A 12 7.54 16.58 15.29
N LEU A 13 8.35 16.70 14.24
CA LEU A 13 8.09 16.04 12.96
C LEU A 13 8.05 14.53 13.10
N ALA A 14 9.02 13.90 13.78
CA ALA A 14 9.10 12.44 13.91
C ALA A 14 7.83 11.76 14.47
N ASN A 15 7.09 12.44 15.36
CA ASN A 15 5.84 11.95 15.95
C ASN A 15 4.58 12.65 15.41
N SER A 16 4.73 13.50 14.39
CA SER A 16 3.61 14.23 13.80
C SER A 16 2.76 13.34 12.89
N SER A 17 1.49 13.72 12.72
CA SER A 17 0.58 13.13 11.73
C SER A 17 1.17 13.13 10.32
N LEU A 18 2.01 14.12 9.99
CA LEU A 18 2.70 14.20 8.70
C LEU A 18 3.71 13.07 8.52
N SER A 19 4.55 12.78 9.52
CA SER A 19 5.50 11.66 9.44
C SER A 19 4.79 10.31 9.31
N GLN A 20 3.66 10.13 9.99
CA GLN A 20 2.84 8.92 9.84
C GLN A 20 2.27 8.81 8.42
N ILE A 21 1.81 9.91 7.81
CA ILE A 21 1.34 9.94 6.42
C ILE A 21 2.49 9.61 5.46
N MET A 22 3.67 10.21 5.66
CA MET A 22 4.85 9.94 4.83
C MET A 22 5.30 8.49 4.92
N GLN A 23 5.38 7.92 6.13
CA GLN A 23 5.74 6.52 6.34
C GLN A 23 4.75 5.58 5.66
N ARG A 24 3.44 5.86 5.75
CA ARG A 24 2.42 5.11 5.03
C ARG A 24 2.59 5.20 3.52
N GLY A 25 2.87 6.38 2.99
CA GLY A 25 3.13 6.58 1.56
C GLY A 25 4.33 5.79 1.05
N LEU A 26 5.45 5.80 1.80
CA LEU A 26 6.65 5.03 1.47
C LEU A 26 6.37 3.52 1.50
N PHE A 27 5.67 3.04 2.52
CA PHE A 27 5.29 1.63 2.64
C PHE A 27 4.41 1.17 1.47
N LEU A 28 3.38 1.94 1.11
CA LEU A 28 2.52 1.62 -0.02
C LEU A 28 3.29 1.60 -1.35
N SER A 29 4.24 2.54 -1.53
CA SER A 29 5.08 2.58 -2.72
C SER A 29 5.97 1.34 -2.85
N GLN A 30 6.64 0.94 -1.76
CA GLN A 30 7.48 -0.27 -1.73
C GLN A 30 6.66 -1.53 -2.02
N LEU A 31 5.50 -1.67 -1.36
CA LEU A 31 4.60 -2.81 -1.58
C LEU A 31 4.11 -2.83 -3.05
N ASN A 32 3.85 -1.67 -3.65
CA ASN A 32 3.43 -1.58 -5.05
C ASN A 32 4.54 -2.04 -6.00
N GLN A 33 5.78 -1.60 -5.78
CA GLN A 33 6.94 -2.02 -6.58
C GLN A 33 7.17 -3.53 -6.49
N GLN A 34 7.02 -4.11 -5.30
CA GLN A 34 7.16 -5.55 -5.09
C GLN A 34 6.03 -6.34 -5.76
N LEU A 35 4.77 -5.91 -5.63
CA LEU A 35 3.67 -6.59 -6.33
C LEU A 35 3.84 -6.49 -7.85
N GLN A 36 4.35 -5.37 -8.37
CA GLN A 36 4.62 -5.22 -9.81
C GLN A 36 5.81 -6.04 -10.32
N SER A 37 6.77 -6.41 -9.47
CA SER A 37 7.87 -7.30 -9.86
C SER A 37 7.45 -8.78 -9.83
N LEU A 38 6.47 -9.13 -9.00
CA LEU A 38 5.95 -10.49 -8.84
C LEU A 38 4.88 -10.86 -9.88
N LEU A 39 4.26 -9.87 -10.52
CA LEU A 39 3.22 -10.10 -11.51
C LEU A 39 3.77 -10.15 -12.94
N PRO A 40 3.16 -10.95 -13.83
CA PRO A 40 3.54 -11.00 -15.24
C PRO A 40 3.55 -9.61 -15.87
N VAL A 41 4.43 -9.39 -16.85
CA VAL A 41 4.61 -8.06 -17.48
C VAL A 41 3.31 -7.51 -18.05
N GLN A 42 2.40 -8.39 -18.50
CA GLN A 42 1.09 -7.98 -19.01
C GLN A 42 0.18 -7.32 -17.97
N PHE A 43 0.45 -7.46 -16.66
CA PHE A 43 -0.32 -6.82 -15.59
C PHE A 43 0.33 -5.53 -15.07
N ARG A 44 1.54 -5.18 -15.54
CA ARG A 44 2.19 -3.93 -15.13
C ARG A 44 1.32 -2.74 -15.52
N TYR A 45 1.19 -1.80 -14.58
CA TYR A 45 0.38 -0.59 -14.72
C TYR A 45 -1.12 -0.83 -14.98
N GLN A 46 -1.60 -2.08 -14.94
CA GLN A 46 -3.03 -2.38 -15.07
C GLN A 46 -3.75 -2.45 -13.73
N PHE A 47 -3.00 -2.35 -12.63
CA PHE A 47 -3.53 -2.24 -11.28
C PHE A 47 -2.56 -1.44 -10.40
N ARG A 48 -3.05 -0.94 -9.26
CA ARG A 48 -2.23 -0.32 -8.22
C ARG A 48 -2.75 -0.66 -6.84
N ILE A 49 -1.92 -0.49 -5.82
CA ILE A 49 -2.39 -0.44 -4.44
C ILE A 49 -3.02 0.92 -4.18
N ALA A 50 -4.28 0.92 -3.78
CA ALA A 50 -5.00 2.13 -3.44
C ALA A 50 -4.86 2.48 -1.96
N ASN A 51 -4.93 1.48 -1.07
CA ASN A 51 -4.90 1.73 0.36
C ASN A 51 -4.61 0.47 1.18
N ILE A 52 -4.19 0.68 2.43
CA ILE A 52 -4.15 -0.33 3.48
C ILE A 52 -4.98 0.15 4.66
N GLN A 53 -5.97 -0.64 5.06
CA GLN A 53 -6.86 -0.36 6.18
C GLN A 53 -6.89 -1.53 7.13
N SER A 54 -6.26 -1.38 8.30
CA SER A 54 -6.20 -2.39 9.36
C SER A 54 -5.66 -3.75 8.89
N ASN A 55 -6.54 -4.65 8.45
CA ASN A 55 -6.18 -5.98 7.93
C ASN A 55 -6.42 -6.15 6.41
N GLN A 56 -6.84 -5.09 5.73
CA GLN A 56 -7.25 -5.12 4.33
C GLN A 56 -6.25 -4.36 3.46
N LEU A 57 -5.82 -4.99 2.36
CA LEU A 57 -5.14 -4.31 1.26
C LEU A 57 -6.16 -4.08 0.13
N CYS A 58 -6.34 -2.82 -0.26
CA CYS A 58 -7.19 -2.44 -1.37
C CYS A 58 -6.37 -2.26 -2.64
N LEU A 59 -6.74 -3.00 -3.68
CA LEU A 59 -6.20 -2.92 -5.03
C LEU A 59 -7.23 -2.29 -5.96
N GLU A 60 -6.77 -1.44 -6.85
CA GLU A 60 -7.56 -0.90 -7.95
C GLU A 60 -7.06 -1.50 -9.26
N ALA A 61 -7.96 -2.08 -10.03
CA ALA A 61 -7.71 -2.66 -11.35
C ALA A 61 -8.29 -1.75 -12.45
N LYS A 62 -7.59 -1.62 -13.57
CA LYS A 62 -7.99 -0.76 -14.69
C LYS A 62 -9.34 -1.14 -15.30
N ASN A 63 -9.67 -2.43 -15.31
CA ASN A 63 -10.93 -2.92 -15.88
C ASN A 63 -11.35 -4.26 -15.23
N ALA A 64 -12.53 -4.76 -15.64
CA ALA A 64 -13.09 -5.99 -15.11
C ALA A 64 -12.20 -7.23 -15.39
N SER A 65 -11.57 -7.30 -16.56
CA SER A 65 -10.68 -8.42 -16.92
C SER A 65 -9.47 -8.49 -15.98
N VAL A 66 -8.88 -7.33 -15.67
CA VAL A 66 -7.76 -7.25 -14.73
C VAL A 66 -8.20 -7.60 -13.31
N ARG A 67 -9.37 -7.09 -12.87
CA ARG A 67 -9.95 -7.45 -11.58
C ARG A 67 -10.14 -8.97 -11.48
N GLN A 68 -10.67 -9.60 -12.52
CA GLN A 68 -10.91 -11.04 -12.54
C GLN A 68 -9.60 -11.84 -12.46
N ALA A 69 -8.57 -11.40 -13.19
CA ALA A 69 -7.25 -12.01 -13.11
C ALA A 69 -6.63 -11.89 -11.70
N LEU A 70 -6.77 -10.72 -11.05
CA LEU A 70 -6.30 -10.52 -9.67
C LEU A 70 -7.08 -11.39 -8.67
N LEU A 71 -8.40 -11.50 -8.83
CA LEU A 71 -9.24 -12.39 -8.00
C LEU A 71 -8.83 -13.85 -8.15
N PHE A 72 -8.54 -14.31 -9.36
CA PHE A 72 -8.05 -15.66 -9.61
C PHE A 72 -6.72 -15.94 -8.90
N LYS A 73 -5.85 -14.92 -8.77
CA LYS A 73 -4.57 -15.00 -8.06
C LYS A 73 -4.65 -14.59 -6.59
N GLN A 74 -5.84 -14.27 -6.07
CA GLN A 74 -6.01 -13.69 -4.74
C GLN A 74 -5.37 -14.51 -3.61
N PRO A 75 -5.51 -15.85 -3.55
CA PRO A 75 -4.88 -16.63 -2.48
C PRO A 75 -3.35 -16.54 -2.50
N ALA A 76 -2.75 -16.63 -3.70
CA ALA A 76 -1.30 -16.54 -3.87
C ALA A 76 -0.78 -15.14 -3.55
N LEU A 77 -1.50 -14.10 -3.99
CA LEU A 77 -1.17 -12.71 -3.67
C LEU A 77 -1.24 -12.47 -2.16
N LEU A 78 -2.29 -12.94 -1.49
CA LEU A 78 -2.46 -12.77 -0.06
C LEU A 78 -1.33 -13.46 0.73
N ALA A 79 -1.00 -14.71 0.37
CA ALA A 79 0.09 -15.45 1.00
C ALA A 79 1.43 -14.71 0.87
N LEU A 80 1.72 -14.14 -0.30
CA LEU A 80 2.94 -13.34 -0.53
C LEU A 80 2.95 -12.06 0.30
N ILE A 81 1.83 -11.33 0.32
CA ILE A 81 1.71 -10.11 1.13
C ILE A 81 1.90 -10.43 2.61
N GLN A 82 1.36 -11.54 3.08
CA GLN A 82 1.48 -11.97 4.47
C GLN A 82 2.92 -12.29 4.91
N GLN A 83 3.82 -12.65 4.00
CA GLN A 83 5.24 -12.84 4.34
C GLN A 83 5.90 -11.55 4.84
N GLN A 84 5.41 -10.38 4.41
CA GLN A 84 5.96 -9.07 4.80
C GLN A 84 5.00 -8.27 5.68
N SER A 85 3.70 -8.52 5.56
CA SER A 85 2.64 -7.84 6.30
C SER A 85 1.64 -8.87 6.84
N PRO A 86 2.00 -9.62 7.91
CA PRO A 86 1.17 -10.71 8.43
C PRO A 86 -0.21 -10.27 8.94
N HIS A 87 -0.34 -8.98 9.28
CA HIS A 87 -1.58 -8.38 9.73
C HIS A 87 -2.61 -8.22 8.60
N ILE A 88 -2.19 -8.28 7.33
CA ILE A 88 -3.10 -8.24 6.18
C ILE A 88 -3.66 -9.64 5.93
N ASN A 89 -4.97 -9.80 6.11
CA ASN A 89 -5.66 -11.08 5.91
C ASN A 89 -6.75 -11.01 4.84
N GLN A 90 -6.98 -9.84 4.24
CA GLN A 90 -8.01 -9.67 3.22
C GLN A 90 -7.52 -8.78 2.08
N LEU A 91 -7.88 -9.19 0.86
CA LEU A 91 -7.66 -8.41 -0.36
C LEU A 91 -9.00 -7.91 -0.91
N VAL A 92 -9.13 -6.60 -1.05
CA VAL A 92 -10.29 -5.96 -1.68
C VAL A 92 -9.87 -5.44 -3.05
N ILE A 93 -10.51 -5.91 -4.12
CA ILE A 93 -10.17 -5.52 -5.49
C ILE A 93 -11.34 -4.76 -6.12
N ARG A 94 -11.10 -3.49 -6.46
CA ARG A 94 -12.06 -2.57 -7.09
C ARG A 94 -11.65 -2.25 -8.52
N ILE A 95 -12.59 -1.80 -9.35
CA ILE A 95 -12.30 -1.30 -10.70
C ILE A 95 -12.13 0.22 -10.62
N ASN A 96 -11.09 0.73 -11.24
CA ASN A 96 -10.86 2.14 -11.48
C ASN A 96 -10.43 2.32 -12.95
N PRO A 97 -11.32 2.76 -13.86
CA PRO A 97 -11.00 2.93 -15.27
C PRO A 97 -9.94 4.00 -15.55
N GLU A 98 -9.79 4.98 -14.67
CA GLU A 98 -8.90 6.15 -14.78
C GLU A 98 -7.44 5.86 -14.37
N LEU A 99 -7.08 4.58 -14.31
CA LEU A 99 -5.80 4.10 -13.77
C LEU A 99 -4.64 4.21 -14.76
#